data_AF-A0A8H3L145-F1
#
_entry.id   AF-A0A8H3L145-F1
#
_cell.length_a   1.000
_cell.length_b   1.000
_cell.length_c   1.000
_cell.angle_alpha   90.00
_cell.angle_beta   90.00
_cell.angle_gamma   90.00
#
_symmetry.space_group_name_H-M   'P 1'
#
loop_
_entity.id
_entity.type
_entity.pdbx_description
1 polymer ?
#
loop_
_entity_poly.entity_id
_entity_poly.type
_entity_poly.pdbx_seq_one_letter_code
_entity_poly.pdbx_strand_id
1 'polypeptide(L)'
;MPFHRMFKYYGRALKKTNATTAEQMREVAEYCIIDAISCQRLMVKRNAINEYREVASVAFISLYDSHYFAVGMKVRNLLSAGAWQEGILTSTIPCEQTETGKYPGAYVFPPVKGLENRRPITGLDFASLYPSLIMTYNLSPDKIILSQERAKSLKESGKKLHEINFQFNGRDVLAWSIEHENQAEMKGLYPKVLEELLIRRNSLKRRLAPLKDKKEELEKEISLAEARGEDVTDALKSEYSSVSFIVACLDAKQLALKVYMNTFYGEAGNSGSPFFLRALAGGVTSAGQRNIKLIADLVRSKGFGVKYGDTDSLYLVCPEEYFWECDEKYFSEKISKEKYWEGMVGISMEAMSKLRGEVNDFLREDNGSPYLKMAYEEVLFLVVFTGKKKYYGISHTSKPNFNNKLFIRGVEIVKRGQSKHFREVGKKVMDESMRLDNDNTRTLHRIVKDVLKETINDILQIDLNGVIKTAV
;
A
#
# COMPACT_ATOMS: atom_id res chain seq x y z
N MET A 1 5.95 34.21 -16.08
CA MET A 1 5.90 35.15 -17.22
C MET A 1 5.91 34.32 -18.51
N PRO A 2 5.03 34.57 -19.49
CA PRO A 2 5.07 33.85 -20.76
C PRO A 2 6.42 34.03 -21.47
N PHE A 3 6.97 32.95 -22.04
CA PHE A 3 8.28 32.95 -22.70
C PHE A 3 8.40 34.08 -23.75
N HIS A 4 7.39 34.26 -24.61
CA HIS A 4 7.38 35.31 -25.64
C HIS A 4 7.54 36.74 -25.07
N ARG A 5 7.01 37.01 -23.86
CA ARG A 5 7.09 38.31 -23.21
C ARG A 5 8.50 38.56 -22.65
N MET A 6 9.08 37.54 -22.04
CA MET A 6 10.45 37.57 -21.53
C MET A 6 11.48 37.82 -22.64
N PHE A 7 11.40 37.11 -23.78
CA PHE A 7 12.28 37.34 -24.93
C PHE A 7 12.12 38.71 -25.55
N LYS A 8 10.90 39.25 -25.58
CA LYS A 8 10.63 40.61 -26.06
C LYS A 8 11.30 41.66 -25.18
N TYR A 9 11.33 41.46 -23.87
CA TYR A 9 12.01 42.35 -22.92
C TYR A 9 13.54 42.31 -23.09
N TYR A 10 14.12 41.11 -23.16
CA TYR A 10 15.55 40.94 -23.47
C TYR A 10 15.94 41.63 -24.78
N GLY A 11 15.18 41.39 -25.86
CA GLY A 11 15.46 41.97 -27.17
C GLY A 11 15.35 43.50 -27.20
N ARG A 12 14.53 44.11 -26.34
CA ARG A 12 14.44 45.57 -26.19
C ARG A 12 15.62 46.13 -25.41
N ALA A 13 15.97 45.50 -24.29
CA ALA A 13 17.09 45.91 -23.45
C ALA A 13 18.44 45.87 -24.19
N LEU A 14 18.63 44.88 -25.08
CA LEU A 14 19.83 44.79 -25.93
C LEU A 14 19.94 45.92 -26.96
N LYS A 15 18.82 46.49 -27.41
CA LYS A 15 18.81 47.54 -28.44
C LYS A 15 18.95 48.94 -27.87
N LYS A 16 18.43 49.19 -26.67
CA LYS A 16 18.45 50.52 -26.05
C LYS A 16 18.34 50.42 -24.54
N THR A 17 19.26 51.07 -23.82
CA THR A 17 19.23 51.17 -22.36
C THR A 17 18.53 52.47 -21.94
N ASN A 18 17.35 52.37 -21.36
CA ASN A 18 16.58 53.48 -20.77
C ASN A 18 15.76 53.00 -19.55
N ALA A 19 15.06 53.93 -18.90
CA ALA A 19 14.24 53.65 -17.71
C ALA A 19 13.21 52.52 -17.95
N THR A 20 12.51 52.52 -19.08
CA THR A 20 11.50 51.50 -19.41
C THR A 20 12.11 50.13 -19.63
N THR A 21 13.25 50.02 -20.31
CA THR A 21 13.94 48.74 -20.47
C THR A 21 14.55 48.25 -19.17
N ALA A 22 14.98 49.15 -18.28
CA ALA A 22 15.46 48.81 -16.96
C ALA A 22 14.33 48.25 -16.08
N GLU A 23 13.14 48.85 -16.12
CA GLU A 23 11.94 48.35 -15.43
C GLU A 23 11.49 46.98 -15.97
N GLN A 24 11.49 46.79 -17.29
CA GLN A 24 11.20 45.48 -17.90
C GLN A 24 12.20 44.40 -17.46
N MET A 25 13.49 44.74 -17.41
CA MET A 25 14.52 43.82 -16.93
C MET A 25 14.40 43.54 -15.43
N ARG A 26 13.96 44.51 -14.63
CA ARG A 26 13.59 44.30 -13.22
C ARG A 26 12.43 43.31 -13.10
N GLU A 27 11.37 43.43 -13.92
CA GLU A 27 10.24 42.49 -13.94
C GLU A 27 10.72 41.06 -14.25
N VAL A 28 11.65 40.89 -15.20
CA VAL A 28 12.28 39.59 -15.49
C VAL A 28 13.10 39.09 -14.31
N ALA A 29 13.90 39.95 -13.67
CA ALA A 29 14.70 39.57 -12.52
C ALA A 29 13.84 39.13 -11.33
N GLU A 30 12.77 39.88 -11.01
CA GLU A 30 11.79 39.51 -9.98
C GLU A 30 11.14 38.16 -10.29
N TYR A 31 10.74 37.93 -11.55
CA TYR A 31 10.20 36.65 -11.99
C TYR A 31 11.21 35.49 -11.78
N CYS A 32 12.46 35.65 -12.21
CA CYS A 32 13.51 34.64 -12.03
C CYS A 32 13.82 34.38 -10.55
N ILE A 33 13.82 35.42 -9.71
CA ILE A 33 14.00 35.30 -8.26
C ILE A 33 12.87 34.47 -7.65
N ILE A 34 11.62 34.75 -8.02
CA ILE A 34 10.45 33.99 -7.55
C ILE A 34 10.56 32.53 -7.97
N ASP A 35 10.92 32.23 -9.22
CA ASP A 35 11.09 30.85 -9.71
C ASP A 35 12.20 30.10 -8.94
N ALA A 36 13.36 30.73 -8.75
CA ALA A 36 14.49 30.13 -8.01
C ALA A 36 14.15 29.87 -6.53
N ILE A 37 13.55 30.86 -5.85
CA ILE A 37 13.13 30.74 -4.44
C ILE A 37 12.02 29.69 -4.31
N SER A 38 11.11 29.59 -5.29
CA SER A 38 10.02 28.61 -5.28
C SER A 38 10.55 27.17 -5.31
N CYS A 39 11.60 26.90 -6.09
CA CYS A 39 12.29 25.60 -6.09
C CYS A 39 12.86 25.26 -4.71
N GLN A 40 13.57 26.20 -4.06
CA GLN A 40 14.12 25.99 -2.72
C GLN A 40 13.02 25.78 -1.67
N ARG A 41 11.97 26.60 -1.71
CA ARG A 41 10.80 26.46 -0.82
C ARG A 41 10.13 25.10 -1.00
N LEU A 42 10.02 24.61 -2.23
CA LEU A 42 9.46 23.29 -2.50
C LEU A 42 10.32 22.17 -1.90
N MET A 43 11.65 22.25 -2.03
CA MET A 43 12.57 21.27 -1.44
C MET A 43 12.44 21.20 0.09
N VAL A 44 12.35 22.35 0.76
CA VAL A 44 12.17 22.43 2.22
C VAL A 44 10.78 21.92 2.61
N LYS A 45 9.72 22.38 1.92
CA LYS A 45 8.33 21.99 2.21
C LYS A 45 8.08 20.50 2.01
N ARG A 46 8.79 19.87 1.06
CA ARG A 46 8.75 18.41 0.81
C ARG A 46 9.74 17.62 1.65
N ASN A 47 10.56 18.28 2.48
CA ASN A 47 11.59 17.64 3.29
C ASN A 47 12.56 16.73 2.49
N ALA A 48 12.74 17.01 1.19
CA ALA A 48 13.29 16.05 0.24
C ALA A 48 14.70 15.55 0.62
N ILE A 49 15.58 16.46 1.05
CA ILE A 49 16.97 16.10 1.43
C ILE A 49 16.99 15.15 2.64
N ASN A 50 16.15 15.40 3.65
CA ASN A 50 16.13 14.59 4.85
C ASN A 50 15.52 13.22 4.59
N GLU A 51 14.50 13.14 3.72
CA GLU A 51 13.97 11.85 3.26
C GLU A 51 15.07 11.00 2.61
N TYR A 52 15.84 11.58 1.68
CA TYR A 52 16.97 10.88 1.05
C TYR A 52 18.05 10.50 2.06
N ARG A 53 18.34 11.35 3.04
CA ARG A 53 19.30 11.04 4.11
C ARG A 53 18.86 9.84 4.94
N GLU A 54 17.57 9.74 5.30
CA GLU A 54 17.06 8.60 6.04
C GLU A 54 17.13 7.31 5.21
N VAL A 55 16.74 7.38 3.93
CA VAL A 55 16.82 6.27 2.95
C VAL A 55 18.27 5.78 2.78
N ALA A 56 19.23 6.71 2.67
CA ALA A 56 20.66 6.43 2.56
C ALA A 56 21.20 5.72 3.81
N SER A 57 20.82 6.22 4.99
CA SER A 57 21.26 5.67 6.29
C SER A 57 20.81 4.23 6.54
N VAL A 58 19.70 3.80 5.92
CA VAL A 58 19.18 2.44 6.07
C VAL A 58 19.90 1.47 5.14
N ALA A 59 20.29 1.91 3.95
CA ALA A 59 20.91 1.06 2.93
C ALA A 59 22.43 1.14 2.89
N PHE A 60 23.08 1.92 3.76
CA PHE A 60 24.54 2.15 3.79
C PHE A 60 25.11 2.70 2.47
N ILE A 61 24.38 3.62 1.83
CA ILE A 61 24.77 4.24 0.55
C ILE A 61 24.96 5.75 0.70
N SER A 62 25.57 6.38 -0.30
CA SER A 62 25.70 7.84 -0.32
C SER A 62 24.35 8.54 -0.54
N LEU A 63 24.27 9.83 -0.19
CA LEU A 63 23.09 10.64 -0.48
C LEU A 63 22.82 10.73 -1.99
N TYR A 64 23.89 10.84 -2.79
CA TYR A 64 23.81 10.82 -4.26
C TYR A 64 23.14 9.53 -4.74
N ASP A 65 23.61 8.38 -4.26
CA ASP A 65 23.11 7.09 -4.70
C ASP A 65 21.65 6.86 -4.30
N SER A 66 21.25 7.42 -3.15
CA SER A 66 19.87 7.35 -2.68
C SER A 66 18.88 8.06 -3.63
N HIS A 67 19.34 9.05 -4.38
CA HIS A 67 18.53 9.79 -5.34
C HIS A 67 18.54 9.13 -6.73
N TYR A 68 19.73 8.78 -7.24
CA TYR A 68 19.89 8.36 -8.63
C TYR A 68 19.66 6.87 -8.88
N PHE A 69 19.90 6.01 -7.89
CA PHE A 69 19.77 4.57 -8.09
C PHE A 69 18.44 4.00 -7.61
N ALA A 70 18.00 2.95 -8.32
CA ALA A 70 16.80 2.21 -8.01
C ALA A 70 16.89 1.49 -6.66
N VAL A 71 15.72 1.20 -6.07
CA VAL A 71 15.60 0.53 -4.76
C VAL A 71 16.34 -0.81 -4.71
N GLY A 72 16.35 -1.56 -5.81
CA GLY A 72 17.06 -2.84 -5.90
C GLY A 72 18.53 -2.75 -5.53
N MET A 73 19.25 -1.72 -6.01
CA MET A 73 20.65 -1.51 -5.64
C MET A 73 20.82 -1.25 -4.14
N LYS A 74 19.90 -0.49 -3.54
CA LYS A 74 19.90 -0.18 -2.11
C LYS A 74 19.74 -1.44 -1.27
N VAL A 75 18.86 -2.35 -1.71
CA VAL A 75 18.65 -3.65 -1.08
C VAL A 75 19.84 -4.59 -1.27
N ARG A 76 20.48 -4.60 -2.44
CA ARG A 76 21.73 -5.37 -2.64
C ARG A 76 22.80 -4.94 -1.66
N ASN A 77 23.03 -3.63 -1.51
CA ASN A 77 24.05 -3.13 -0.59
C ASN A 77 23.72 -3.49 0.87
N LEU A 78 22.45 -3.38 1.26
CA LEU A 78 21.97 -3.82 2.56
C LEU A 78 22.18 -5.32 2.80
N LEU A 79 21.87 -6.16 1.81
CA LEU A 79 22.08 -7.61 1.87
C LEU A 79 23.58 -7.97 1.93
N SER A 80 24.42 -7.31 1.15
CA SER A 80 25.88 -7.50 1.19
C SER A 80 26.48 -7.06 2.52
N ALA A 81 25.98 -5.98 3.13
CA ALA A 81 26.38 -5.57 4.47
C ALA A 81 25.97 -6.60 5.53
N GLY A 82 24.75 -7.15 5.44
CA GLY A 82 24.30 -8.24 6.31
C GLY A 82 25.12 -9.52 6.11
N ALA A 83 25.44 -9.86 4.87
CA ALA A 83 26.28 -11.02 4.54
C ALA A 83 27.67 -10.88 5.14
N TRP A 84 28.28 -9.69 5.05
CA TRP A 84 29.58 -9.40 5.65
C TRP A 84 29.58 -9.64 7.16
N GLN A 85 28.53 -9.21 7.87
CA GLN A 85 28.40 -9.44 9.32
C GLN A 85 28.30 -10.92 9.69
N GLU A 86 27.73 -11.73 8.80
CA GLU A 86 27.58 -13.19 8.97
C GLU A 86 28.78 -13.98 8.44
N GLY A 87 29.85 -13.32 7.99
CA GLY A 87 31.02 -13.98 7.39
C GLY A 87 30.73 -14.64 6.03
N ILE A 88 29.69 -14.18 5.33
CA ILE A 88 29.28 -14.68 4.01
C ILE A 88 29.82 -13.76 2.92
N LEU A 89 30.49 -14.35 1.92
CA LEU A 89 30.89 -13.64 0.72
C LEU A 89 29.73 -13.58 -0.28
N THR A 90 29.51 -12.39 -0.87
CA THR A 90 28.50 -12.20 -1.91
C THR A 90 29.18 -11.87 -3.23
N SER A 91 28.65 -12.41 -4.33
CA SER A 91 29.05 -12.01 -5.68
C SER A 91 28.37 -10.70 -6.07
N THR A 92 29.04 -9.86 -6.85
CA THR A 92 28.41 -8.71 -7.53
C THR A 92 28.08 -9.02 -8.99
N ILE A 93 28.41 -10.22 -9.45
CA ILE A 93 28.22 -10.67 -10.84
C ILE A 93 26.79 -11.22 -10.99
N PRO A 94 26.00 -10.70 -11.94
CA PRO A 94 24.70 -11.26 -12.28
C PRO A 94 24.81 -12.70 -12.80
N CYS A 95 23.73 -13.47 -12.67
CA CYS A 95 23.68 -14.80 -13.28
C CYS A 95 23.63 -14.67 -14.81
N GLU A 96 24.61 -15.27 -15.51
CA GLU A 96 24.64 -15.24 -16.99
C GLU A 96 23.61 -16.18 -17.62
N GLN A 97 23.29 -17.29 -16.95
CA GLN A 97 22.35 -18.31 -17.46
C GLN A 97 20.94 -18.07 -16.93
N THR A 98 20.26 -17.07 -17.50
CA THR A 98 18.88 -16.76 -17.12
C THR A 98 17.92 -17.09 -18.25
N GLU A 99 17.06 -18.08 -18.00
CA GLU A 99 15.90 -18.32 -18.85
C GLU A 99 14.84 -17.23 -18.64
N THR A 100 14.38 -16.66 -19.74
CA THR A 100 13.21 -15.79 -19.75
C THR A 100 11.95 -16.63 -19.61
N GLY A 101 11.01 -16.15 -18.80
CA GLY A 101 9.80 -16.92 -18.50
C GLY A 101 9.04 -16.32 -17.33
N LYS A 102 7.88 -16.90 -17.04
CA LYS A 102 7.05 -16.50 -15.90
C LYS A 102 6.87 -17.71 -14.99
N TYR A 103 7.19 -17.55 -13.71
CA TYR A 103 6.72 -18.42 -12.65
C TYR A 103 5.33 -17.94 -12.18
N PRO A 104 4.57 -18.76 -11.43
CA PRO A 104 3.21 -18.43 -11.05
C PRO A 104 3.18 -17.14 -10.24
N GLY A 105 2.30 -16.22 -10.63
CA GLY A 105 2.10 -14.98 -9.89
C GLY A 105 1.28 -15.20 -8.62
N ALA A 106 0.78 -14.11 -8.06
CA ALA A 106 -0.17 -14.17 -6.96
C ALA A 106 -1.52 -14.79 -7.39
N TYR A 107 -2.19 -15.44 -6.43
CA TYR A 107 -3.54 -15.96 -6.64
C TYR A 107 -4.59 -14.88 -6.32
N VAL A 108 -5.66 -14.82 -7.13
CA VAL A 108 -6.76 -13.84 -6.96
C VAL A 108 -8.08 -14.59 -7.03
N PHE A 109 -8.87 -14.50 -5.96
CA PHE A 109 -10.24 -14.98 -5.96
C PHE A 109 -11.11 -14.03 -6.80
N PRO A 110 -11.93 -14.54 -7.73
CA PRO A 110 -12.78 -13.68 -8.54
C PRO A 110 -13.78 -12.93 -7.65
N PRO A 111 -13.98 -11.61 -7.83
CA PRO A 111 -14.97 -10.88 -7.05
C PRO A 111 -16.38 -11.23 -7.49
N VAL A 112 -17.29 -11.32 -6.53
CA VAL A 112 -18.74 -11.27 -6.80
C VAL A 112 -19.09 -9.85 -7.22
N LYS A 113 -19.30 -9.63 -8.53
CA LYS A 113 -19.54 -8.29 -9.08
C LYS A 113 -20.94 -7.78 -8.75
N GLY A 114 -21.06 -6.48 -8.55
CA GLY A 114 -22.32 -5.80 -8.28
C GLY A 114 -22.25 -4.92 -7.02
N LEU A 115 -23.38 -4.30 -6.71
CA LEU A 115 -23.61 -3.59 -5.46
C LEU A 115 -23.98 -4.61 -4.39
N GLU A 116 -23.18 -4.69 -3.32
CA GLU A 116 -23.52 -5.39 -2.10
C GLU A 116 -24.05 -4.34 -1.10
N ASN A 117 -25.34 -4.44 -0.83
CA ASN A 117 -26.06 -3.58 0.09
C ASN A 117 -26.81 -4.36 1.18
N ARG A 118 -26.65 -5.69 1.23
CA ARG A 118 -27.35 -6.54 2.17
C ARG A 118 -26.53 -6.76 3.44
N ARG A 119 -25.24 -7.11 3.28
CA ARG A 119 -24.33 -7.39 4.41
C ARG A 119 -23.00 -6.65 4.27
N PRO A 120 -22.40 -6.20 5.38
CA PRO A 120 -21.05 -5.64 5.36
C PRO A 120 -20.01 -6.67 4.92
N ILE A 121 -18.98 -6.19 4.21
CA ILE A 121 -17.85 -7.02 3.76
C ILE A 121 -16.59 -6.54 4.45
N THR A 122 -15.83 -7.46 5.03
CA THR A 122 -14.67 -7.12 5.87
C THR A 122 -13.38 -7.69 5.31
N GLY A 123 -12.30 -6.90 5.32
CA GLY A 123 -10.97 -7.31 4.88
C GLY A 123 -10.10 -7.94 5.98
N LEU A 124 -9.57 -9.14 5.71
CA LEU A 124 -8.39 -9.69 6.39
C LEU A 124 -7.20 -9.66 5.43
N ASP A 125 -6.09 -9.04 5.83
CA ASP A 125 -4.89 -8.86 5.01
C ASP A 125 -3.63 -9.39 5.69
N PHE A 126 -2.73 -10.03 4.95
CA PHE A 126 -1.44 -10.47 5.47
C PHE A 126 -0.52 -9.28 5.78
N ALA A 127 -0.07 -9.18 7.04
CA ALA A 127 0.80 -8.11 7.45
C ALA A 127 2.22 -8.28 6.87
N SER A 128 2.51 -7.62 5.75
CA SER A 128 3.79 -7.75 5.01
C SER A 128 4.02 -9.18 4.49
N LEU A 129 3.10 -9.68 3.66
CA LEU A 129 3.08 -11.05 3.14
C LEU A 129 4.46 -11.58 2.71
N TYR A 130 5.10 -10.99 1.70
CA TYR A 130 6.35 -11.55 1.14
C TYR A 130 7.50 -11.59 2.15
N PRO A 131 7.83 -10.50 2.89
CA PRO A 131 8.79 -10.59 3.98
C PRO A 131 8.47 -11.68 5.01
N SER A 132 7.20 -11.80 5.40
CA SER A 132 6.76 -12.81 6.36
C SER A 132 6.93 -14.24 5.84
N LEU A 133 6.60 -14.50 4.57
CA LEU A 133 6.83 -15.80 3.94
C LEU A 133 8.32 -16.14 3.85
N ILE A 134 9.15 -15.15 3.51
CA ILE A 134 10.61 -15.33 3.46
C ILE A 134 11.14 -15.76 4.83
N MET A 135 10.70 -15.09 5.90
CA MET A 135 11.10 -15.44 7.26
C MET A 135 10.56 -16.81 7.68
N THR A 136 9.24 -17.06 7.51
CA THR A 136 8.58 -18.31 7.90
C THR A 136 9.16 -19.54 7.24
N TYR A 137 9.39 -19.50 5.92
CA TYR A 137 9.88 -20.65 5.16
C TYR A 137 11.40 -20.65 4.97
N ASN A 138 12.12 -19.81 5.73
CA ASN A 138 13.57 -19.63 5.67
C ASN A 138 14.13 -19.38 4.24
N LEU A 139 13.37 -18.68 3.39
CA LEU A 139 13.67 -18.56 1.95
C LEU A 139 14.85 -17.61 1.71
N SER A 140 16.05 -18.17 1.73
CA SER A 140 17.30 -17.42 1.61
C SER A 140 18.25 -18.09 0.63
N PRO A 141 19.07 -17.33 -0.15
CA PRO A 141 20.00 -17.92 -1.11
C PRO A 141 20.92 -18.98 -0.52
N ASP A 142 21.36 -18.81 0.73
CA ASP A 142 22.24 -19.72 1.47
C ASP A 142 21.53 -20.95 2.07
N LYS A 143 20.20 -21.02 2.02
CA LYS A 143 19.37 -22.10 2.58
C LYS A 143 18.60 -22.89 1.52
N ILE A 144 18.57 -22.41 0.29
CA ILE A 144 17.89 -23.09 -0.83
C ILE A 144 18.75 -24.24 -1.34
N ILE A 145 18.11 -25.40 -1.51
CA ILE A 145 18.68 -26.63 -2.04
C ILE A 145 18.00 -26.94 -3.37
N LEU A 146 18.79 -26.99 -4.45
CA LEU A 146 18.30 -27.28 -5.81
C LEU A 146 18.45 -28.76 -6.19
N SER A 147 19.34 -29.50 -5.51
CA SER A 147 19.58 -30.92 -5.78
C SER A 147 18.71 -31.81 -4.91
N GLN A 148 17.99 -32.74 -5.54
CA GLN A 148 17.17 -33.73 -4.84
C GLN A 148 18.01 -34.69 -4.00
N GLU A 149 19.22 -35.05 -4.45
CA GLU A 149 20.14 -35.91 -3.70
C GLU A 149 20.58 -35.24 -2.40
N ARG A 150 20.95 -33.95 -2.48
CA ARG A 150 21.31 -33.16 -1.30
C ARG A 150 20.12 -33.00 -0.35
N ALA A 151 18.91 -32.80 -0.86
CA ALA A 151 17.71 -32.72 -0.05
C ALA A 151 17.43 -34.06 0.68
N LYS A 152 17.61 -35.21 0.03
CA LYS A 152 17.50 -36.53 0.67
C LYS A 152 18.52 -36.72 1.78
N SER A 153 19.80 -36.45 1.50
CA SER A 153 20.88 -36.55 2.49
C SER A 153 20.62 -35.64 3.72
N LEU A 154 20.12 -34.42 3.50
CA LEU A 154 19.76 -33.53 4.60
C LEU A 154 18.59 -34.08 5.43
N LYS A 155 17.55 -34.63 4.78
CA LYS A 155 16.43 -35.29 5.48
C LYS A 155 16.89 -36.50 6.28
N GLU A 156 17.78 -37.33 5.73
CA GLU A 156 18.37 -38.48 6.42
C GLU A 156 19.22 -38.07 7.64
N SER A 157 19.89 -36.92 7.57
CA SER A 157 20.60 -36.34 8.73
C SER A 157 19.68 -35.68 9.78
N GLY A 158 18.36 -35.77 9.60
CA GLY A 158 17.35 -35.26 10.55
C GLY A 158 16.97 -33.79 10.35
N LYS A 159 17.42 -33.13 9.27
CA LYS A 159 17.01 -31.75 8.95
C LYS A 159 15.62 -31.73 8.33
N LYS A 160 14.73 -30.88 8.85
CA LYS A 160 13.44 -30.60 8.23
C LYS A 160 13.61 -29.64 7.05
N LEU A 161 12.85 -29.88 5.99
CA LEU A 161 12.90 -29.10 4.76
C LEU A 161 11.50 -28.72 4.30
N HIS A 162 11.31 -27.45 3.94
CA HIS A 162 10.15 -27.00 3.17
C HIS A 162 10.35 -27.33 1.70
N GLU A 163 9.37 -28.00 1.10
CA GLU A 163 9.36 -28.27 -0.33
C GLU A 163 8.81 -27.08 -1.11
N ILE A 164 9.50 -26.73 -2.20
CA ILE A 164 9.12 -25.68 -3.13
C ILE A 164 8.85 -26.35 -4.48
N ASN A 165 7.60 -26.30 -4.93
CA ASN A 165 7.18 -26.83 -6.22
C ASN A 165 6.32 -25.80 -6.96
N PHE A 166 6.71 -25.46 -8.19
CA PHE A 166 5.96 -24.58 -9.06
C PHE A 166 6.29 -24.81 -10.54
N GLN A 167 5.38 -24.43 -11.44
CA GLN A 167 5.63 -24.50 -12.88
C GLN A 167 6.39 -23.29 -13.40
N PHE A 168 7.42 -23.52 -14.21
CA PHE A 168 8.15 -22.51 -14.97
C PHE A 168 8.33 -22.94 -16.41
N ASN A 169 7.79 -22.17 -17.36
CA ASN A 169 7.82 -22.49 -18.79
C ASN A 169 7.33 -23.93 -19.09
N GLY A 170 6.28 -24.38 -18.41
CA GLY A 170 5.71 -25.72 -18.59
C GLY A 170 6.48 -26.87 -17.95
N ARG A 171 7.54 -26.59 -17.19
CA ARG A 171 8.30 -27.59 -16.42
C ARG A 171 8.10 -27.37 -14.93
N ASP A 172 8.03 -28.45 -14.17
CA ASP A 172 8.03 -28.37 -12.71
C ASP A 172 9.44 -28.03 -12.21
N VAL A 173 9.53 -26.98 -11.39
CA VAL A 173 10.74 -26.60 -10.69
C VAL A 173 10.59 -27.05 -9.25
N LEU A 174 11.46 -27.98 -8.86
CA LEU A 174 11.52 -28.53 -7.52
C LEU A 174 12.76 -28.00 -6.80
N ALA A 175 12.55 -27.50 -5.59
CA ALA A 175 13.61 -27.06 -4.69
C ALA A 175 13.19 -27.26 -3.24
N TRP A 176 14.11 -27.07 -2.32
CA TRP A 176 13.84 -27.13 -0.89
C TRP A 176 14.48 -25.98 -0.15
N SER A 177 13.92 -25.62 1.00
CA SER A 177 14.48 -24.66 1.94
C SER A 177 14.65 -25.35 3.29
N ILE A 178 15.80 -25.18 3.94
CA ILE A 178 16.05 -25.75 5.26
C ILE A 178 15.18 -25.03 6.29
N GLU A 179 14.42 -25.74 7.12
CA GLU A 179 13.65 -25.11 8.17
C GLU A 179 14.57 -24.51 9.25
N HIS A 180 14.23 -23.32 9.73
CA HIS A 180 15.03 -22.69 10.79
C HIS A 180 14.60 -23.14 12.20
N GLU A 181 13.46 -23.83 12.38
CA GLU A 181 12.97 -24.36 13.66
C GLU A 181 12.99 -23.32 14.82
N ASN A 182 12.75 -22.05 14.49
CA ASN A 182 12.93 -20.87 15.36
C ASN A 182 14.33 -20.70 16.01
N GLN A 183 15.35 -21.41 15.53
CA GLN A 183 16.74 -21.32 15.95
C GLN A 183 17.49 -20.24 15.16
N ALA A 184 18.21 -19.35 15.85
CA ALA A 184 18.85 -18.18 15.25
C ALA A 184 19.99 -18.55 14.28
N GLU A 185 20.76 -19.58 14.64
CA GLU A 185 21.86 -20.17 13.88
C GLU A 185 21.40 -20.85 12.58
N MET A 186 20.15 -21.32 12.55
CA MET A 186 19.57 -22.00 11.40
C MET A 186 18.95 -21.03 10.38
N LYS A 187 18.68 -19.78 10.78
CA LYS A 187 18.14 -18.74 9.88
C LYS A 187 19.15 -18.39 8.79
N GLY A 188 18.63 -18.27 7.56
CA GLY A 188 19.42 -17.77 6.43
C GLY A 188 19.65 -16.26 6.50
N LEU A 189 20.48 -15.76 5.58
CA LEU A 189 20.78 -14.34 5.44
C LEU A 189 19.50 -13.48 5.34
N TYR A 190 18.58 -13.84 4.44
CA TYR A 190 17.36 -13.06 4.20
C TYR A 190 16.48 -12.95 5.45
N PRO A 191 16.10 -14.05 6.13
CA PRO A 191 15.35 -14.00 7.38
C PRO A 191 16.03 -13.17 8.48
N LYS A 192 17.35 -13.31 8.68
CA LYS A 192 18.08 -12.54 9.70
C LYS A 192 17.98 -11.04 9.45
N VAL A 193 18.28 -10.61 8.22
CA VAL A 193 18.22 -9.19 7.85
C VAL A 193 16.78 -8.68 7.92
N LEU A 194 15.79 -9.43 7.41
CA LEU A 194 14.38 -9.01 7.48
C LEU A 194 13.87 -8.87 8.91
N GLU A 195 14.27 -9.77 9.81
CA GLU A 195 13.90 -9.71 11.21
C GLU A 195 14.45 -8.44 11.88
N GLU A 196 15.73 -8.11 11.65
CA GLU A 196 16.34 -6.88 12.12
C GLU A 196 15.61 -5.63 11.59
N LEU A 197 15.34 -5.58 10.28
CA LEU A 197 14.62 -4.47 9.64
C LEU A 197 13.20 -4.33 10.18
N LEU A 198 12.52 -5.45 10.44
CA LEU A 198 11.17 -5.45 10.99
C LEU A 198 11.16 -4.93 12.43
N ILE A 199 12.10 -5.38 13.27
CA ILE A 199 12.28 -4.88 14.65
C ILE A 199 12.52 -3.37 14.63
N ARG A 200 13.46 -2.91 13.79
CA ARG A 200 13.78 -1.49 13.63
C ARG A 200 12.56 -0.69 13.18
N ARG A 201 11.80 -1.19 12.19
CA ARG A 201 10.58 -0.55 11.70
C ARG A 201 9.51 -0.45 12.78
N ASN A 202 9.30 -1.51 13.55
CA ASN A 202 8.32 -1.52 14.65
C ASN A 202 8.71 -0.54 15.75
N SER A 203 10.01 -0.43 16.07
CA SER A 203 10.54 0.58 17.00
C SER A 203 10.24 2.01 16.52
N LEU A 204 10.47 2.29 15.23
CA LEU A 204 10.15 3.59 14.63
C LEU A 204 8.66 3.90 14.66
N LYS A 205 7.80 2.93 14.32
CA LYS A 205 6.34 3.10 14.37
C LYS A 205 5.85 3.41 15.79
N ARG A 206 6.41 2.76 16.82
CA ARG A 206 6.07 3.04 18.22
C ARG A 206 6.42 4.47 18.62
N ARG A 207 7.59 4.97 18.19
CA ARG A 207 8.01 6.36 18.42
C ARG A 207 7.18 7.38 17.63
N LEU A 208 6.74 6.99 16.43
CA LEU A 208 6.02 7.86 15.49
C LEU A 208 4.57 8.13 15.91
N ALA A 209 3.89 7.14 16.51
CA ALA A 209 2.47 7.27 16.88
C ALA A 209 2.18 8.50 17.77
N PRO A 210 2.79 8.67 18.96
CA PRO A 210 2.49 9.82 19.82
C PRO A 210 2.90 11.16 19.20
N LEU A 211 3.92 11.15 18.32
CA LEU A 211 4.35 12.37 17.62
C LEU A 211 3.38 12.77 16.51
N LYS A 212 2.69 11.81 15.86
CA LYS A 212 1.62 12.09 14.91
C LYS A 212 0.42 12.69 15.64
N ASP A 213 0.04 12.13 16.78
CA ASP A 213 -1.06 12.65 17.60
C ASP A 213 -0.76 14.09 18.04
N LYS A 214 0.44 14.33 18.59
CA LYS A 214 0.90 15.68 18.96
C LYS A 214 0.94 16.65 17.77
N LYS A 215 1.36 16.18 16.59
CA LYS A 215 1.35 17.00 15.38
C LYS A 215 -0.07 17.42 15.00
N GLU A 216 -1.03 16.49 15.02
CA GLU A 216 -2.42 16.77 14.70
C GLU A 216 -3.08 17.71 15.71
N GLU A 217 -2.72 17.61 16.99
CA GLU A 217 -3.15 18.54 18.04
C GLU A 217 -2.65 19.97 17.76
N LEU A 218 -1.35 20.12 17.49
CA LEU A 218 -0.76 21.42 17.15
C LEU A 218 -1.36 22.01 15.86
N GLU A 219 -1.64 21.18 14.84
CA GLU A 219 -2.30 21.63 13.61
C GLU A 219 -3.71 22.17 13.87
N LYS A 220 -4.47 21.54 14.77
CA LYS A 220 -5.80 22.01 15.18
C LYS A 220 -5.72 23.32 15.93
N GLU A 221 -4.78 23.45 16.87
CA GLU A 221 -4.58 24.69 17.63
C GLU A 221 -4.22 25.87 16.71
N ILE A 222 -3.29 25.65 15.77
CA ILE A 222 -2.93 26.66 14.76
C ILE A 222 -4.15 27.05 13.92
N SER A 223 -4.89 26.06 13.40
CA SER A 223 -6.08 26.31 12.58
C SER A 223 -7.18 27.08 13.34
N LEU A 224 -7.33 26.81 14.63
CA LEU A 224 -8.30 27.51 15.50
C LEU A 224 -7.87 28.95 15.76
N ALA A 225 -6.59 29.21 16.01
CA ALA A 225 -6.06 30.57 16.17
C ALA A 225 -6.26 31.38 14.88
N GLU A 226 -5.91 30.80 13.73
CA GLU A 226 -6.11 31.42 12.41
C GLU A 226 -7.59 31.72 12.13
N ALA A 227 -8.50 30.81 12.47
CA ALA A 227 -9.94 31.00 12.30
C ALA A 227 -10.51 32.12 13.20
N ARG A 228 -9.89 32.36 14.36
CA ARG A 228 -10.24 33.47 15.27
C ARG A 228 -9.59 34.80 14.86
N GLY A 229 -8.72 34.80 13.85
CA GLY A 229 -7.94 35.97 13.46
C GLY A 229 -6.83 36.31 14.47
N GLU A 230 -6.44 35.36 15.32
CA GLU A 230 -5.35 35.51 16.29
C GLU A 230 -4.01 35.22 15.63
N ASP A 231 -2.98 36.02 15.94
CA ASP A 231 -1.62 35.76 15.48
C ASP A 231 -1.07 34.50 16.17
N VAL A 232 -0.74 33.50 15.36
CA VAL A 232 -0.11 32.26 15.84
C VAL A 232 1.27 32.60 16.43
N THR A 233 1.46 32.31 17.72
CA THR A 233 2.70 32.63 18.44
C THR A 233 3.92 31.95 17.81
N ASP A 234 5.08 32.62 17.85
CA ASP A 234 6.33 32.07 17.30
C ASP A 234 6.77 30.79 18.00
N ALA A 235 6.45 30.67 19.30
CA ALA A 235 6.67 29.44 20.07
C ALA A 235 5.89 28.25 19.48
N LEU A 236 4.60 28.45 19.20
CA LEU A 236 3.73 27.42 18.62
C LEU A 236 4.16 27.03 17.21
N LYS A 237 4.53 28.01 16.37
CA LYS A 237 5.09 27.76 15.02
C LYS A 237 6.39 26.95 15.08
N SER A 238 7.28 27.31 16.01
CA SER A 238 8.57 26.64 16.18
C SER A 238 8.40 25.19 16.67
N GLU A 239 7.50 24.96 17.63
CA GLU A 239 7.17 23.62 18.12
C GLU A 239 6.55 22.76 17.03
N TYR A 240 5.55 23.27 16.31
CA TYR A 240 4.93 22.57 15.19
C TYR A 240 5.95 22.22 14.10
N SER A 241 6.82 23.17 13.72
CA SER A 241 7.88 22.94 12.73
C SER A 241 8.81 21.81 13.17
N SER A 242 9.23 21.81 14.44
CA SER A 242 10.13 20.81 15.02
C SER A 242 9.48 19.42 15.05
N VAL A 243 8.24 19.32 15.53
CA VAL A 243 7.50 18.05 15.58
C VAL A 243 7.23 17.52 14.17
N SER A 244 6.78 18.39 13.26
CA SER A 244 6.50 18.03 11.86
C SER A 244 7.75 17.52 11.15
N PHE A 245 8.91 18.13 11.40
CA PHE A 245 10.19 17.68 10.90
C PHE A 245 10.56 16.27 11.39
N ILE A 246 10.47 16.01 12.69
CA ILE A 246 10.77 14.69 13.28
C ILE A 246 9.81 13.63 12.73
N VAL A 247 8.51 13.94 12.67
CA VAL A 247 7.49 13.06 12.10
C VAL A 247 7.83 12.71 10.66
N ALA A 248 8.19 13.69 9.84
CA ALA A 248 8.55 13.46 8.44
C ALA A 248 9.79 12.55 8.30
N CYS A 249 10.82 12.74 9.13
CA CYS A 249 12.02 11.90 9.08
C CYS A 249 11.75 10.46 9.53
N LEU A 250 11.02 10.27 10.63
CA LEU A 250 10.66 8.96 11.13
C LEU A 250 9.73 8.21 10.17
N ASP A 251 8.77 8.92 9.56
CA ASP A 251 7.86 8.35 8.56
C ASP A 251 8.61 7.95 7.29
N ALA A 252 9.51 8.80 6.79
CA ALA A 252 10.38 8.48 5.65
C ALA A 252 11.22 7.22 5.92
N LYS A 253 11.80 7.11 7.12
CA LYS A 253 12.61 5.95 7.51
C LYS A 253 11.80 4.66 7.61
N GLN A 254 10.61 4.68 8.22
CA GLN A 254 9.77 3.48 8.33
C GLN A 254 9.19 3.05 6.97
N LEU A 255 8.89 4.01 6.08
CA LEU A 255 8.48 3.75 4.71
C LEU A 255 9.62 3.14 3.89
N ALA A 256 10.84 3.67 4.01
CA ALA A 256 12.02 3.10 3.36
C ALA A 256 12.23 1.63 3.77
N LEU A 257 12.17 1.33 5.08
CA LEU A 257 12.24 -0.03 5.59
C LEU A 257 11.15 -0.93 5.00
N LYS A 258 9.89 -0.45 4.93
CA LYS A 258 8.78 -1.20 4.30
C LYS A 258 9.09 -1.54 2.85
N VAL A 259 9.54 -0.56 2.08
CA VAL A 259 9.86 -0.72 0.65
C VAL A 259 11.04 -1.69 0.48
N TYR A 260 12.09 -1.56 1.28
CA TYR A 260 13.26 -2.44 1.20
C TYR A 260 12.91 -3.88 1.52
N MET A 261 12.19 -4.15 2.62
CA MET A 261 11.76 -5.51 2.96
C MET A 261 10.96 -6.15 1.83
N ASN A 262 10.02 -5.41 1.22
CA ASN A 262 9.22 -5.91 0.10
C ASN A 262 10.06 -6.15 -1.18
N THR A 263 11.21 -5.51 -1.30
CA THR A 263 12.09 -5.61 -2.48
C THR A 263 13.00 -6.85 -2.44
N PHE A 264 13.14 -7.55 -1.30
CA PHE A 264 13.95 -8.79 -1.20
C PHE A 264 13.46 -9.85 -2.20
N TYR A 265 12.14 -10.07 -2.24
CA TYR A 265 11.51 -10.93 -3.23
C TYR A 265 11.79 -10.46 -4.66
N GLY A 266 11.71 -9.14 -4.91
CA GLY A 266 11.98 -8.54 -6.21
C GLY A 266 13.41 -8.78 -6.70
N GLU A 267 14.39 -8.67 -5.80
CA GLU A 267 15.80 -8.97 -6.12
C GLU A 267 16.00 -10.46 -6.43
N ALA A 268 15.40 -11.36 -5.66
CA ALA A 268 15.46 -12.80 -5.95
C ALA A 268 14.82 -13.18 -7.30
N GLY A 269 13.83 -12.40 -7.75
CA GLY A 269 13.15 -12.60 -9.04
C GLY A 269 13.77 -11.85 -10.22
N ASN A 270 14.73 -10.95 -9.99
CA ASN A 270 15.35 -10.12 -11.02
C ASN A 270 16.64 -10.76 -11.54
N SER A 271 16.65 -11.21 -12.80
CA SER A 271 17.83 -11.84 -13.43
C SER A 271 19.09 -10.97 -13.43
N GLY A 272 18.96 -9.65 -13.37
CA GLY A 272 20.08 -8.70 -13.25
C GLY A 272 20.55 -8.48 -11.81
N SER A 273 20.00 -9.19 -10.83
CA SER A 273 20.45 -9.15 -9.44
C SER A 273 21.49 -10.25 -9.18
N PRO A 274 22.57 -9.98 -8.44
CA PRO A 274 23.47 -11.03 -7.97
C PRO A 274 22.79 -11.99 -6.97
N PHE A 275 21.67 -11.59 -6.38
CA PHE A 275 20.86 -12.45 -5.51
C PHE A 275 19.73 -13.18 -6.26
N PHE A 276 19.75 -13.17 -7.59
CA PHE A 276 18.75 -13.86 -8.40
C PHE A 276 18.74 -15.35 -8.08
N LEU A 277 17.59 -15.85 -7.64
CA LEU A 277 17.36 -17.27 -7.41
C LEU A 277 15.90 -17.58 -7.68
N ARG A 278 15.62 -18.12 -8.87
CA ARG A 278 14.25 -18.41 -9.32
C ARG A 278 13.48 -19.30 -8.34
N ALA A 279 14.13 -20.31 -7.78
CA ALA A 279 13.53 -21.19 -6.79
C ALA A 279 13.05 -20.43 -5.53
N LEU A 280 13.79 -19.40 -5.12
CA LEU A 280 13.42 -18.53 -4.00
C LEU A 280 12.19 -17.69 -4.36
N ALA A 281 12.21 -16.99 -5.50
CA ALA A 281 11.08 -16.17 -5.94
C ALA A 281 9.80 -17.02 -6.19
N GLY A 282 9.95 -18.18 -6.83
CA GLY A 282 8.89 -19.16 -7.01
C GLY A 282 8.40 -19.74 -5.68
N GLY A 283 9.30 -19.96 -4.72
CA GLY A 283 8.95 -20.38 -3.35
C GLY A 283 8.12 -19.35 -2.60
N VAL A 284 8.44 -18.06 -2.69
CA VAL A 284 7.65 -16.98 -2.07
C VAL A 284 6.24 -16.96 -2.67
N THR A 285 6.12 -17.03 -3.99
CA THR A 285 4.82 -16.97 -4.66
C THR A 285 3.97 -18.20 -4.39
N SER A 286 4.53 -19.40 -4.48
CA SER A 286 3.82 -20.65 -4.20
C SER A 286 3.38 -20.74 -2.73
N ALA A 287 4.24 -20.34 -1.79
CA ALA A 287 3.88 -20.24 -0.38
C ALA A 287 2.75 -19.24 -0.13
N GLY A 288 2.76 -18.08 -0.81
CA GLY A 288 1.67 -17.12 -0.74
C GLY A 288 0.34 -17.70 -1.23
N GLN A 289 0.36 -18.42 -2.36
CA GLN A 289 -0.84 -19.09 -2.88
C GLN A 289 -1.35 -20.20 -1.94
N ARG A 290 -0.44 -20.99 -1.35
CA ARG A 290 -0.79 -22.03 -0.37
C ARG A 290 -1.53 -21.40 0.80
N ASN A 291 -0.94 -20.39 1.43
CA ASN A 291 -1.46 -19.81 2.66
C ASN A 291 -2.79 -19.08 2.44
N ILE A 292 -2.95 -18.31 1.36
CA ILE A 292 -4.24 -17.62 1.11
C ILE A 292 -5.38 -18.62 0.81
N LYS A 293 -5.10 -19.74 0.14
CA LYS A 293 -6.09 -20.80 -0.11
C LYS A 293 -6.44 -21.53 1.19
N LEU A 294 -5.42 -21.89 1.97
CA LEU A 294 -5.58 -22.54 3.27
C LEU A 294 -6.47 -21.71 4.20
N ILE A 295 -6.23 -20.40 4.30
CA ILE A 295 -7.07 -19.51 5.10
C ILE A 295 -8.46 -19.36 4.50
N ALA A 296 -8.59 -19.27 3.18
CA ALA A 296 -9.91 -19.23 2.54
C ALA A 296 -10.75 -20.48 2.87
N ASP A 297 -10.14 -21.64 2.99
CA ASP A 297 -10.83 -22.88 3.35
C ASP A 297 -11.17 -22.93 4.85
N LEU A 298 -10.27 -22.45 5.72
CA LEU A 298 -10.53 -22.31 7.16
C LEU A 298 -11.70 -21.36 7.45
N VAL A 299 -11.76 -20.20 6.81
CA VAL A 299 -12.85 -19.24 7.05
C VAL A 299 -14.19 -19.77 6.51
N ARG A 300 -14.16 -20.50 5.39
CA ARG A 300 -15.35 -21.17 4.85
C ARG A 300 -15.86 -22.27 5.77
N SER A 301 -14.98 -23.07 6.38
CA SER A 301 -15.40 -24.12 7.32
C SER A 301 -16.05 -23.55 8.59
N LYS A 302 -15.78 -22.28 8.91
CA LYS A 302 -16.43 -21.50 9.97
C LYS A 302 -17.70 -20.77 9.52
N GLY A 303 -18.16 -20.98 8.29
CA GLY A 303 -19.38 -20.38 7.74
C GLY A 303 -19.22 -18.98 7.13
N PHE A 304 -18.02 -18.39 7.14
CA PHE A 304 -17.80 -17.09 6.53
C PHE A 304 -17.80 -17.21 4.99
N GLY A 305 -18.50 -16.29 4.33
CA GLY A 305 -18.52 -16.22 2.87
C GLY A 305 -17.32 -15.45 2.33
N VAL A 306 -16.60 -16.01 1.35
CA VAL A 306 -15.52 -15.31 0.64
C VAL A 306 -16.07 -14.58 -0.57
N LYS A 307 -16.11 -13.24 -0.54
CA LYS A 307 -16.68 -12.38 -1.59
C LYS A 307 -15.64 -11.95 -2.63
N TYR A 308 -14.40 -11.75 -2.19
CA TYR A 308 -13.26 -11.37 -3.02
C TYR A 308 -11.96 -11.74 -2.31
N GLY A 309 -10.85 -11.81 -3.04
CA GLY A 309 -9.52 -11.91 -2.46
C GLY A 309 -8.45 -11.49 -3.46
N ASP A 310 -7.55 -10.62 -3.03
CA ASP A 310 -6.44 -10.12 -3.86
C ASP A 310 -5.13 -10.47 -3.18
N THR A 311 -4.45 -11.53 -3.64
CA THR A 311 -3.07 -11.87 -3.26
C THR A 311 -2.83 -12.11 -1.75
N ASP A 312 -2.81 -11.02 -0.97
CA ASP A 312 -2.58 -10.90 0.46
C ASP A 312 -3.86 -10.70 1.28
N SER A 313 -4.98 -10.34 0.63
CA SER A 313 -6.24 -10.04 1.32
C SER A 313 -7.40 -10.96 0.95
N LEU A 314 -8.27 -11.22 1.94
CA LEU A 314 -9.58 -11.87 1.79
C LEU A 314 -10.68 -10.92 2.27
N TYR A 315 -11.69 -10.75 1.43
CA TYR A 315 -12.89 -9.98 1.71
C TYR A 315 -14.02 -10.93 2.05
N LEU A 316 -14.44 -10.90 3.30
CA LEU A 316 -15.31 -11.88 3.93
C LEU A 316 -16.65 -11.26 4.32
N VAL A 317 -17.70 -12.07 4.31
CA VAL A 317 -19.00 -11.74 4.91
C VAL A 317 -19.26 -12.68 6.09
N CYS A 318 -19.78 -12.14 7.19
CA CYS A 318 -20.14 -12.93 8.35
C CYS A 318 -21.33 -13.87 8.02
N PRO A 319 -21.45 -15.02 8.71
CA PRO A 319 -22.65 -15.85 8.63
C PRO A 319 -23.92 -15.07 8.94
N GLU A 320 -25.05 -15.45 8.34
CA GLU A 320 -26.33 -14.74 8.50
C GLU A 320 -26.79 -14.74 9.96
N GLU A 321 -26.46 -15.77 10.74
CA GLU A 321 -26.87 -15.89 12.15
C GLU A 321 -26.36 -14.73 13.02
N TYR A 322 -25.22 -14.11 12.66
CA TYR A 322 -24.65 -12.98 13.41
C TYR A 322 -25.57 -11.76 13.41
N PHE A 323 -26.43 -11.64 12.40
CA PHE A 323 -27.28 -10.46 12.21
C PHE A 323 -28.71 -10.67 12.70
N TRP A 324 -29.09 -11.87 13.18
CA TRP A 324 -30.48 -12.20 13.53
C TRP A 324 -31.15 -11.17 14.44
N GLU A 325 -30.52 -10.83 15.56
CA GLU A 325 -31.10 -9.85 16.51
C GLU A 325 -31.19 -8.44 15.91
N CYS A 326 -30.23 -8.09 15.05
CA CYS A 326 -30.19 -6.79 14.38
C CYS A 326 -31.33 -6.69 13.34
N ASP A 327 -31.49 -7.76 12.56
CA ASP A 327 -32.55 -7.94 11.58
C ASP A 327 -33.92 -7.90 12.24
N GLU A 328 -34.13 -8.68 13.31
CA GLU A 328 -35.42 -8.73 14.04
C GLU A 328 -35.81 -7.34 14.55
N LYS A 329 -34.87 -6.59 15.13
CA LYS A 329 -35.11 -5.22 15.61
C LYS A 329 -35.50 -4.28 14.46
N TYR A 330 -34.86 -4.40 13.30
CA TYR A 330 -35.15 -3.55 12.15
C TYR A 330 -36.49 -3.90 11.49
N PHE A 331 -36.76 -5.18 11.23
CA PHE A 331 -38.01 -5.62 10.60
C PHE A 331 -39.23 -5.50 11.53
N SER A 332 -39.02 -5.44 12.85
CA SER A 332 -40.06 -5.08 13.81
C SER A 332 -40.22 -3.57 14.02
N GLU A 333 -39.60 -2.74 13.17
CA GLU A 333 -39.62 -1.27 13.22
C GLU A 333 -39.12 -0.65 14.54
N LYS A 334 -38.33 -1.39 15.33
CA LYS A 334 -37.80 -0.93 16.63
C LYS A 334 -36.59 -0.01 16.48
N ILE A 335 -35.90 -0.04 15.34
CA ILE A 335 -34.71 0.78 15.06
C ILE A 335 -34.79 1.41 13.67
N SER A 336 -34.18 2.58 13.51
CA SER A 336 -34.03 3.21 12.20
C SER A 336 -33.05 2.43 11.31
N LYS A 337 -33.13 2.63 9.99
CA LYS A 337 -32.22 2.02 9.01
C LYS A 337 -30.76 2.41 9.26
N GLU A 338 -30.51 3.66 9.63
CA GLU A 338 -29.17 4.13 10.01
C GLU A 338 -28.61 3.30 11.18
N LYS A 339 -29.39 3.16 12.26
CA LYS A 339 -29.00 2.33 13.42
C LYS A 339 -28.83 0.85 13.06
N TYR A 340 -29.65 0.33 12.14
CA TYR A 340 -29.51 -1.04 11.65
C TYR A 340 -28.19 -1.24 10.89
N TRP A 341 -27.84 -0.32 9.98
CA TRP A 341 -26.59 -0.37 9.24
C TRP A 341 -25.37 -0.19 10.14
N GLU A 342 -25.42 0.74 11.10
CA GLU A 342 -24.38 0.90 12.11
C GLU A 342 -24.22 -0.37 12.96
N GLY A 343 -25.33 -1.00 13.35
CA GLY A 343 -25.35 -2.27 14.08
C GLY A 343 -24.70 -3.41 13.30
N MET A 344 -25.05 -3.59 12.03
CA MET A 344 -24.42 -4.62 11.18
C MET A 344 -22.92 -4.41 11.02
N VAL A 345 -22.48 -3.16 10.82
CA VAL A 345 -21.05 -2.83 10.74
C VAL A 345 -20.36 -3.18 12.06
N GLY A 346 -20.94 -2.77 13.20
CA GLY A 346 -20.39 -3.08 14.52
C GLY A 346 -20.25 -4.59 14.79
N ILE A 347 -21.30 -5.37 14.48
CA ILE A 347 -21.29 -6.84 14.58
C ILE A 347 -20.15 -7.44 13.72
N SER A 348 -20.01 -6.94 12.48
CA SER A 348 -18.98 -7.43 11.55
C SER A 348 -17.57 -7.11 12.03
N MET A 349 -17.36 -5.94 12.65
CA MET A 349 -16.08 -5.55 13.25
C MET A 349 -15.69 -6.49 14.40
N GLU A 350 -16.64 -6.79 15.30
CA GLU A 350 -16.38 -7.67 16.45
C GLU A 350 -16.11 -9.11 16.00
N ALA A 351 -16.96 -9.65 15.12
CA ALA A 351 -16.82 -10.99 14.56
C ALA A 351 -15.45 -11.17 13.89
N MET A 352 -15.02 -10.17 13.12
CA MET A 352 -13.74 -10.24 12.42
C MET A 352 -12.53 -10.17 13.36
N SER A 353 -12.63 -9.40 14.46
CA SER A 353 -11.57 -9.36 15.46
C SER A 353 -11.33 -10.73 16.10
N LYS A 354 -12.42 -11.49 16.37
CA LYS A 354 -12.36 -12.87 16.86
C LYS A 354 -11.78 -13.81 15.81
N LEU A 355 -12.31 -13.80 14.59
CA LEU A 355 -11.82 -14.64 13.48
C LEU A 355 -10.33 -14.42 13.19
N ARG A 356 -9.86 -13.17 13.22
CA ARG A 356 -8.44 -12.81 13.05
C ARG A 356 -7.55 -13.51 14.10
N GLY A 357 -8.01 -13.59 15.35
CA GLY A 357 -7.30 -14.30 16.42
C GLY A 357 -7.12 -15.78 16.05
N GLU A 358 -8.23 -16.44 15.74
CA GLU A 358 -8.26 -17.86 15.36
C GLU A 358 -7.42 -18.16 14.11
N VAL A 359 -7.48 -17.30 13.09
CA VAL A 359 -6.66 -17.42 11.87
C VAL A 359 -5.17 -17.33 12.21
N ASN A 360 -4.78 -16.41 13.09
CA ASN A 360 -3.38 -16.24 13.47
C ASN A 360 -2.88 -17.39 14.36
N ASP A 361 -3.73 -17.95 15.21
CA ASP A 361 -3.41 -19.15 15.99
C ASP A 361 -3.21 -20.35 15.07
N PHE A 362 -4.13 -20.57 14.13
CA PHE A 362 -4.01 -21.60 13.11
C PHE A 362 -2.74 -21.45 12.25
N LEU A 363 -2.42 -20.23 11.78
CA LEU A 363 -1.20 -19.98 11.00
C LEU A 363 0.08 -20.31 11.79
N ARG A 364 0.08 -20.02 13.09
CA ARG A 364 1.21 -20.31 13.98
C ARG A 364 1.39 -21.81 14.20
N GLU A 365 0.29 -22.54 14.33
CA GLU A 365 0.29 -24.01 14.44
C GLU A 365 0.76 -24.67 13.14
N ASP A 366 0.23 -24.23 11.98
CA ASP A 366 0.59 -24.79 10.66
C ASP A 366 2.06 -24.53 10.30
N ASN A 367 2.57 -23.32 10.54
CA ASN A 367 3.90 -22.93 10.10
C ASN A 367 4.99 -23.06 11.17
N GLY A 368 4.61 -23.31 12.43
CA GLY A 368 5.54 -23.39 13.55
C GLY A 368 6.31 -22.11 13.85
N SER A 369 5.93 -20.95 13.27
CA SER A 369 6.61 -19.66 13.47
C SER A 369 5.61 -18.50 13.58
N PRO A 370 5.98 -17.39 14.25
CA PRO A 370 5.08 -16.26 14.47
C PRO A 370 5.12 -15.18 13.37
N TYR A 371 5.92 -15.35 12.31
CA TYR A 371 6.16 -14.27 11.33
C TYR A 371 4.97 -14.03 10.39
N LEU A 372 4.24 -15.09 10.03
CA LEU A 372 3.09 -15.01 9.16
C LEU A 372 1.82 -14.76 9.98
N LYS A 373 1.18 -13.63 9.73
CA LYS A 373 -0.04 -13.20 10.42
C LYS A 373 -0.91 -12.33 9.53
N MET A 374 -2.21 -12.36 9.80
CA MET A 374 -3.19 -11.48 9.19
C MET A 374 -3.64 -10.37 10.16
N ALA A 375 -3.89 -9.21 9.59
CA ALA A 375 -4.46 -8.04 10.23
C ALA A 375 -5.89 -7.80 9.70
N TYR A 376 -6.71 -7.25 10.57
CA TYR A 376 -7.99 -6.67 10.19
C TYR A 376 -7.74 -5.28 9.59
N GLU A 377 -8.34 -4.98 8.43
CA GLU A 377 -8.21 -3.68 7.76
C GLU A 377 -9.44 -2.79 8.01
N GLU A 378 -10.49 -2.97 7.22
CA GLU A 378 -11.74 -2.22 7.29
C GLU A 378 -12.96 -3.11 7.03
N VAL A 379 -14.11 -2.63 7.49
CA VAL A 379 -15.43 -3.07 7.01
C VAL A 379 -15.86 -2.12 5.89
N LEU A 380 -16.26 -2.66 4.74
CA LEU A 380 -16.85 -1.95 3.62
C LEU A 380 -18.36 -2.17 3.60
N PHE A 381 -19.13 -1.10 3.75
CA PHE A 381 -20.59 -1.14 3.63
C PHE A 381 -21.19 0.26 3.41
N LEU A 382 -21.91 0.57 2.34
CA LEU A 382 -22.17 -0.19 1.12
C LEU A 382 -20.90 -0.37 0.27
N VAL A 383 -20.87 -1.37 -0.61
CA VAL A 383 -19.70 -1.64 -1.46
C VAL A 383 -20.09 -2.14 -2.85
N VAL A 384 -19.33 -1.74 -3.87
CA VAL A 384 -19.50 -2.17 -5.26
C VAL A 384 -18.21 -2.79 -5.76
N PHE A 385 -18.30 -4.05 -6.22
CA PHE A 385 -17.23 -4.72 -6.94
C PHE A 385 -17.49 -4.69 -8.45
N THR A 386 -16.58 -4.10 -9.22
CA THR A 386 -16.70 -4.03 -10.68
C THR A 386 -15.76 -5.01 -11.39
N GLY A 387 -14.67 -5.41 -10.72
CA GLY A 387 -13.73 -6.39 -11.24
C GLY A 387 -12.54 -6.60 -10.32
N LYS A 388 -11.59 -7.44 -10.76
CA LYS A 388 -10.34 -7.68 -10.02
C LYS A 388 -9.62 -6.37 -9.79
N LYS A 389 -9.27 -6.08 -8.53
CA LYS A 389 -8.64 -4.81 -8.08
C LYS A 389 -9.45 -3.56 -8.39
N LYS A 390 -10.77 -3.69 -8.62
CA LYS A 390 -11.66 -2.58 -8.99
C LYS A 390 -12.94 -2.59 -8.15
N TYR A 391 -12.92 -1.81 -7.08
CA TYR A 391 -14.05 -1.70 -6.16
C TYR A 391 -14.07 -0.35 -5.46
N TYR A 392 -15.22 0.01 -4.94
CA TYR A 392 -15.39 1.21 -4.14
C TYR A 392 -16.51 1.02 -3.11
N GLY A 393 -16.46 1.76 -2.01
CA GLY A 393 -17.45 1.66 -0.95
C GLY A 393 -17.20 2.65 0.18
N ILE A 394 -18.01 2.57 1.22
CA ILE A 394 -17.81 3.31 2.46
C ILE A 394 -16.99 2.43 3.39
N SER A 395 -15.81 2.89 3.82
CA SER A 395 -14.96 2.14 4.74
C SER A 395 -15.21 2.54 6.20
N HIS A 396 -15.16 1.56 7.09
CA HIS A 396 -15.28 1.73 8.54
C HIS A 396 -14.10 1.03 9.21
N THR A 397 -13.24 1.80 9.87
CA THR A 397 -11.99 1.32 10.46
C THR A 397 -12.11 1.13 11.97
N SER A 398 -12.49 2.18 12.69
CA SER A 398 -12.58 2.17 14.17
C SER A 398 -14.00 2.14 14.70
N LYS A 399 -14.93 2.78 13.98
CA LYS A 399 -16.35 2.81 14.33
C LYS A 399 -17.21 2.92 13.07
N PRO A 400 -18.49 2.52 13.11
CA PRO A 400 -19.44 2.84 12.07
C PRO A 400 -19.48 4.35 11.83
N ASN A 401 -19.34 4.75 10.56
CA ASN A 401 -19.40 6.14 10.13
C ASN A 401 -19.68 6.20 8.63
N PHE A 402 -20.93 6.43 8.27
CA PHE A 402 -21.37 6.51 6.87
C PHE A 402 -21.04 7.84 6.20
N ASN A 403 -20.55 8.83 6.96
CA ASN A 403 -20.06 10.10 6.44
C ASN A 403 -18.58 10.06 6.03
N ASN A 404 -17.96 8.86 6.05
CA ASN A 404 -16.59 8.69 5.61
C ASN A 404 -16.44 8.97 4.11
N LYS A 405 -15.26 9.47 3.72
CA LYS A 405 -14.91 9.61 2.31
C LYS A 405 -14.96 8.25 1.62
N LEU A 406 -15.45 8.23 0.39
CA LEU A 406 -15.48 7.01 -0.41
C LEU A 406 -14.08 6.38 -0.53
N PHE A 407 -14.04 5.10 -0.20
CA PHE A 407 -12.89 4.25 -0.43
C PHE A 407 -12.93 3.76 -1.87
N ILE A 408 -11.88 4.03 -2.66
CA ILE A 408 -11.85 3.70 -4.09
C ILE A 408 -10.54 2.98 -4.41
N ARG A 409 -10.66 1.82 -5.06
CA ARG A 409 -9.52 0.96 -5.45
C ARG A 409 -9.60 0.63 -6.93
N GLY A 410 -8.60 1.08 -7.69
CA GLY A 410 -8.35 0.72 -9.09
C GLY A 410 -9.42 1.08 -10.13
N VAL A 411 -10.55 1.65 -9.71
CA VAL A 411 -11.58 2.17 -10.61
C VAL A 411 -11.01 3.32 -11.44
N GLU A 412 -11.43 3.42 -12.69
CA GLU A 412 -10.85 4.27 -13.72
C GLU A 412 -10.79 5.75 -13.32
N ILE A 413 -11.73 6.23 -12.50
CA ILE A 413 -11.80 7.61 -12.00
C ILE A 413 -10.51 8.05 -11.30
N VAL A 414 -9.87 7.16 -10.53
CA VAL A 414 -8.65 7.49 -9.78
C VAL A 414 -7.37 7.32 -10.63
N LYS A 415 -7.48 6.84 -11.87
CA LYS A 415 -6.32 6.72 -12.76
C LYS A 415 -5.91 8.09 -13.32
N ARG A 416 -4.62 8.22 -13.65
CA ARG A 416 -4.08 9.38 -14.36
C ARG A 416 -4.63 9.42 -15.80
N GLY A 417 -4.67 10.61 -16.39
CA GLY A 417 -5.14 10.82 -17.77
C GLY A 417 -6.65 10.86 -18.00
N GLN A 418 -7.44 10.69 -16.94
CA GLN A 418 -8.88 10.93 -17.03
C GLN A 418 -9.17 12.42 -17.03
N SER A 419 -10.15 12.84 -17.84
CA SER A 419 -10.63 14.22 -17.86
C SER A 419 -11.31 14.57 -16.53
N LYS A 420 -11.36 15.86 -16.20
CA LYS A 420 -12.06 16.35 -15.00
C LYS A 420 -13.53 15.93 -15.02
N HIS A 421 -14.18 16.08 -16.19
CA HIS A 421 -15.57 15.71 -16.38
C HIS A 421 -15.84 14.22 -16.15
N PHE A 422 -14.97 13.32 -16.67
CA PHE A 422 -15.10 11.89 -16.41
C PHE A 422 -15.04 11.57 -14.90
N ARG A 423 -14.18 12.27 -14.16
CA ARG A 423 -14.08 12.09 -12.72
C ARG A 423 -15.30 12.60 -11.98
N GLU A 424 -15.85 13.74 -12.37
CA GLU A 424 -17.05 14.34 -11.77
C GLU A 424 -18.28 13.45 -11.97
N VAL A 425 -18.54 13.03 -13.22
CA VAL A 425 -19.66 12.13 -13.56
C VAL A 425 -19.50 10.79 -12.83
N GLY A 426 -18.31 10.21 -12.87
CA GLY A 426 -18.04 8.95 -12.20
C GLY A 426 -18.21 9.06 -10.68
N LYS A 427 -17.77 10.16 -10.07
CA LYS A 427 -17.96 10.40 -8.63
C LYS A 427 -19.44 10.55 -8.29
N LYS A 428 -20.22 11.24 -9.12
CA LYS A 428 -21.68 11.36 -8.93
C LYS A 428 -22.38 10.00 -8.96
N VAL A 429 -22.00 9.10 -9.89
CA VAL A 429 -22.49 7.71 -9.90
C VAL A 429 -22.16 6.98 -8.60
N MET A 430 -20.91 7.12 -8.13
CA MET A 430 -20.46 6.48 -6.90
C MET A 430 -21.23 7.00 -5.68
N ASP A 431 -21.32 8.33 -5.52
CA ASP A 431 -22.02 8.99 -4.42
C ASP A 431 -23.51 8.57 -4.40
N GLU A 432 -24.19 8.57 -5.55
CA GLU A 432 -25.59 8.12 -5.67
C GLU A 432 -25.79 6.64 -5.32
N SER A 433 -24.81 5.78 -5.60
CA SER A 433 -24.85 4.35 -5.24
C SER A 433 -24.61 4.09 -3.75
N MET A 434 -24.15 5.10 -3.00
CA MET A 434 -23.79 4.99 -1.58
C MET A 434 -24.78 5.71 -0.64
N ARG A 435 -25.88 6.28 -1.18
CA ARG A 435 -26.88 7.02 -0.37
C ARG A 435 -27.67 6.12 0.58
N LEU A 436 -27.89 6.62 1.79
CA LEU A 436 -28.67 5.98 2.86
C LEU A 436 -30.19 6.00 2.59
N ASP A 437 -30.67 7.01 1.84
CA ASP A 437 -32.09 7.35 1.68
C ASP A 437 -32.94 6.20 1.11
N ASN A 438 -34.16 6.10 1.64
CA ASN A 438 -35.00 4.90 1.77
C ASN A 438 -35.57 4.23 0.51
N ASP A 439 -35.21 4.64 -0.71
CA ASP A 439 -35.82 4.11 -1.95
C ASP A 439 -34.84 3.61 -3.02
N ASN A 440 -33.57 3.40 -2.67
CA ASN A 440 -32.58 2.90 -3.62
C ASN A 440 -32.74 1.39 -3.94
N THR A 441 -33.95 0.99 -4.33
CA THR A 441 -34.24 -0.20 -5.17
C THR A 441 -33.63 -0.05 -6.57
N ARG A 442 -33.14 1.14 -6.91
CA ARG A 442 -32.44 1.40 -8.17
C ARG A 442 -31.21 0.50 -8.24
N THR A 443 -31.21 -0.38 -9.23
CA THR A 443 -30.01 -1.14 -9.58
C THR A 443 -28.89 -0.18 -9.96
N LEU A 444 -27.63 -0.60 -9.80
CA LEU A 444 -26.47 0.18 -10.23
C LEU A 444 -26.60 0.65 -11.69
N HIS A 445 -27.18 -0.17 -12.55
CA HIS A 445 -27.47 0.17 -13.95
C HIS A 445 -28.43 1.35 -14.10
N ARG A 446 -29.48 1.42 -13.27
CA ARG A 446 -30.43 2.53 -13.27
C ARG A 446 -29.77 3.82 -12.79
N ILE A 447 -28.97 3.75 -11.72
CA ILE A 447 -28.20 4.90 -11.21
C ILE A 447 -27.29 5.46 -12.31
N VAL A 448 -26.52 4.59 -12.97
CA VAL A 448 -25.64 5.00 -14.08
C VAL A 448 -26.45 5.66 -15.20
N LYS A 449 -27.58 5.08 -15.61
CA LYS A 449 -28.43 5.66 -16.65
C LYS A 449 -28.97 7.03 -16.29
N ASP A 450 -29.44 7.21 -15.05
CA ASP A 450 -30.03 8.46 -14.59
C ASP A 450 -28.97 9.57 -14.55
N VAL A 451 -27.78 9.28 -13.97
CA VAL A 451 -26.66 10.23 -13.94
C VAL A 451 -26.18 10.60 -15.35
N LEU A 452 -26.11 9.63 -16.27
CA LEU A 452 -25.73 9.92 -17.66
C LEU A 452 -26.78 10.77 -18.38
N LYS A 453 -28.07 10.52 -18.17
CA LYS A 453 -29.14 11.34 -18.76
C LYS A 453 -29.09 12.78 -18.26
N GLU A 454 -28.92 12.98 -16.96
CA GLU A 454 -28.73 14.32 -16.38
C GLU A 454 -27.50 15.02 -16.99
N THR A 455 -26.39 14.30 -17.10
CA THR A 455 -25.15 14.83 -17.70
C THR A 455 -25.35 15.25 -19.17
N ILE A 456 -26.14 14.48 -19.95
CA ILE A 456 -26.45 14.81 -21.35
C ILE A 456 -27.37 16.03 -21.44
N ASN A 457 -28.33 16.17 -20.53
CA ASN A 457 -29.22 17.34 -20.52
C ASN A 457 -28.45 18.63 -20.21
N ASP A 458 -27.37 18.54 -19.43
CA ASP A 458 -26.52 19.67 -19.03
C ASP A 458 -25.31 19.91 -19.97
N ILE A 459 -25.27 19.27 -21.16
CA ILE A 459 -24.12 19.30 -22.08
C ILE A 459 -23.68 20.72 -22.47
N LEU A 460 -24.62 21.67 -22.52
CA LEU A 460 -24.37 23.06 -22.88
C LEU A 460 -23.64 23.86 -21.79
N GLN A 461 -23.54 23.33 -20.55
CA GLN A 461 -22.84 23.95 -19.43
C GLN A 461 -21.43 23.41 -19.20
N ILE A 462 -20.96 22.48 -20.05
CA ILE A 462 -19.65 21.83 -19.87
C ILE A 462 -18.52 22.77 -20.31
N ASP A 463 -17.64 23.13 -19.37
CA ASP A 463 -16.36 23.77 -19.66
C ASP A 463 -15.46 22.83 -20.47
N LEU A 464 -15.08 23.25 -21.68
CA LEU A 464 -14.22 22.49 -22.59
C LEU A 464 -12.86 22.13 -21.96
N ASN A 465 -12.35 22.93 -21.02
CA ASN A 465 -11.13 22.60 -20.27
C ASN A 465 -11.32 21.36 -19.39
N GLY A 466 -12.55 21.08 -18.95
CA GLY A 466 -12.90 19.91 -18.15
C GLY A 466 -12.87 18.60 -18.93
N VAL A 467 -12.87 18.66 -20.27
CA VAL A 467 -12.84 17.49 -21.16
C VAL A 467 -11.41 17.13 -21.59
N ILE A 468 -10.45 18.03 -21.38
CA ILE A 468 -9.04 17.82 -21.70
C ILE A 468 -8.49 16.64 -20.88
N LYS A 469 -7.82 15.71 -21.55
CA LYS A 469 -7.09 14.61 -20.93
C LYS A 469 -5.63 15.00 -20.78
N THR A 470 -5.06 14.73 -19.63
CA THR A 470 -3.60 14.80 -19.45
C THR A 470 -2.96 13.65 -20.22
N ALA A 471 -1.93 13.92 -21.02
CA ALA A 471 -1.09 12.85 -21.57
C ALA A 471 -0.49 12.04 -20.40
N VAL A 472 -0.59 10.71 -20.45
CA VAL A 472 -0.11 9.79 -19.41
C VAL A 472 1.21 9.21 -19.81
#